data_AF-A0A953KLS3-F1
#
_entry.id   AF-A0A953KLS3-F1
#
_cell.length_a   1.000
_cell.length_b   1.000
_cell.length_c   1.000
_cell.angle_alpha   90.00
_cell.angle_beta   90.00
_cell.angle_gamma   90.00
#
_symmetry.space_group_name_H-M   'P 1'
#
loop_
_entity.id
_entity.type
_entity.pdbx_description
1 polymer ?
#
loop_
_entity_poly.entity_id
_entity_poly.type
_entity_poly.pdbx_seq_one_letter_code
_entity_poly.pdbx_strand_id
1 'polypeptide(L)'
;GLIIVPDMFLNAGGVTVSYFEWLKNLSHMRFGRMEKRFDSNAYANIVDYVQKATGKTIGDREREYLTRGADEIDLVRSGLEETMVTSFQEIWETFKTKKDIDGLRSAAFVVALEKIQNDYNNLGIFP
;
A
#
# COMPACT_ATOMS: atom_id res chain seq x y z
N GLY A 1 -12.51 26.02 -9.93
CA GLY A 1 -11.68 25.32 -10.93
C GLY A 1 -12.03 23.85 -10.95
N LEU A 2 -11.61 23.12 -11.99
CA LEU A 2 -11.85 21.68 -12.16
C LEU A 2 -10.56 20.94 -11.83
N ILE A 3 -10.60 19.95 -10.94
CA ILE A 3 -9.42 19.17 -10.54
C ILE A 3 -9.20 18.05 -11.55
N ILE A 4 -8.00 17.98 -12.11
CA ILE A 4 -7.58 16.92 -13.03
C ILE A 4 -6.58 16.03 -12.31
N VAL A 5 -6.96 14.76 -12.11
CA VAL A 5 -6.06 13.74 -11.54
C VAL A 5 -5.05 13.32 -12.62
N PRO A 6 -3.74 13.27 -12.33
CA PRO A 6 -2.72 12.90 -13.32
C PRO A 6 -2.86 11.44 -13.74
N ASP A 7 -2.81 11.18 -15.05
CA ASP A 7 -2.80 9.84 -15.64
C ASP A 7 -1.61 8.99 -15.17
N MET A 8 -0.42 9.59 -15.07
CA MET A 8 0.79 8.91 -14.59
C MET A 8 0.63 8.32 -13.18
N PHE A 9 -0.24 8.93 -12.37
CA PHE A 9 -0.58 8.46 -11.03
C PHE A 9 -1.77 7.49 -11.11
N LEU A 10 -2.88 7.92 -11.72
CA LEU A 10 -4.14 7.18 -11.70
C LEU A 10 -4.03 5.78 -12.33
N ASN A 11 -3.17 5.63 -13.34
CA ASN A 11 -2.96 4.35 -14.03
C ASN A 11 -1.79 3.53 -13.47
N ALA A 12 -1.06 4.05 -12.48
CA ALA A 12 0.14 3.40 -11.94
C ALA A 12 -0.15 2.04 -11.27
N GLY A 13 -1.39 1.82 -10.80
CA GLY A 13 -1.77 0.60 -10.11
C GLY A 13 -1.52 -0.68 -10.91
N GLY A 14 -1.63 -0.64 -12.25
CA GLY A 14 -1.29 -1.79 -13.09
C GLY A 14 0.19 -2.17 -12.96
N VAL A 15 1.08 -1.19 -13.06
CA VAL A 15 2.53 -1.39 -12.92
C VAL A 15 2.88 -1.83 -11.49
N THR A 16 2.24 -1.26 -10.47
CA THR A 16 2.42 -1.65 -9.07
C THR A 16 2.10 -3.12 -8.84
N VAL A 17 0.95 -3.61 -9.33
CA VAL A 17 0.58 -5.02 -9.16
C VAL A 17 1.46 -5.95 -10.01
N SER A 18 1.87 -5.53 -11.21
CA SER A 18 2.86 -6.28 -12.01
C SER A 18 4.22 -6.40 -11.29
N TYR A 19 4.63 -5.37 -10.56
CA TYR A 19 5.83 -5.43 -9.72
C TYR A 19 5.68 -6.44 -8.58
N PHE A 20 4.52 -6.50 -7.91
CA PHE A 20 4.24 -7.53 -6.90
C PHE A 20 4.25 -8.94 -7.49
N GLU A 21 3.72 -9.13 -8.69
CA GLU A 21 3.79 -10.41 -9.41
C GLU A 21 5.24 -10.82 -9.68
N TRP A 22 6.08 -9.88 -10.13
CA TRP A 22 7.50 -10.14 -10.36
C TRP A 22 8.23 -10.57 -9.07
N LEU A 23 8.00 -9.87 -7.95
CA LEU A 23 8.56 -10.25 -6.64
C LEU A 23 8.10 -11.65 -6.20
N LYS A 24 6.83 -11.98 -6.42
CA LYS A 24 6.29 -13.32 -6.16
C LYS A 24 7.04 -14.39 -6.97
N ASN A 25 7.26 -14.13 -8.25
CA ASN A 25 7.94 -15.06 -9.15
C ASN A 25 9.39 -15.29 -8.74
N LEU A 26 10.10 -14.26 -8.29
CA LEU A 26 11.47 -14.38 -7.76
C LEU A 26 11.55 -15.18 -6.45
N SER A 27 10.58 -14.99 -5.55
CA SER A 27 10.59 -15.67 -4.24
C SER A 27 10.12 -17.12 -4.31
N HIS A 28 9.54 -17.56 -5.44
CA HIS A 28 8.92 -18.87 -5.63
C HIS A 28 7.91 -19.24 -4.51
N MET A 29 7.31 -18.24 -3.86
CA MET A 29 6.38 -18.41 -2.76
C MET A 29 5.16 -17.51 -2.89
N ARG A 30 4.01 -18.01 -2.43
CA ARG A 30 2.78 -17.21 -2.34
C ARG A 30 2.89 -16.24 -1.17
N PHE A 31 2.50 -14.98 -1.37
CA PHE A 31 2.42 -13.99 -0.30
C PHE A 31 1.55 -14.50 0.87
N GLY A 32 2.01 -14.27 2.09
CA GLY A 32 1.32 -14.68 3.32
C GLY A 32 1.33 -16.18 3.61
N ARG A 33 1.94 -17.04 2.78
CA ARG A 33 1.90 -18.51 2.97
C ARG A 33 2.44 -18.95 4.33
N MET A 34 3.52 -18.34 4.79
CA MET A 34 4.16 -18.69 6.07
C MET A 34 3.43 -18.08 7.27
N GLU A 35 2.80 -16.92 7.09
CA GLU A 35 2.21 -16.11 8.17
C GLU A 35 0.73 -16.41 8.40
N LYS A 36 -0.01 -16.85 7.37
CA LYS A 36 -1.47 -17.00 7.42
C LYS A 36 -1.98 -17.79 8.64
N ARG A 37 -1.36 -18.92 8.96
CA ARG A 37 -1.75 -19.73 10.13
C ARG A 37 -1.31 -19.12 11.45
N PHE A 38 -0.15 -18.48 11.47
CA PHE A 38 0.36 -17.80 12.64
C PHE A 38 -0.57 -16.66 13.04
N ASP A 39 -0.92 -15.79 12.08
CA ASP A 39 -1.83 -14.66 12.29
C ASP A 39 -3.21 -15.15 12.70
N SER A 40 -3.72 -16.17 12.02
CA SER A 40 -5.05 -16.73 12.33
C SER A 40 -5.14 -17.24 13.78
N ASN A 41 -4.11 -17.94 14.25
CA ASN A 41 -4.02 -18.40 15.63
C ASN A 41 -3.86 -17.23 16.61
N ALA A 42 -3.05 -16.23 16.27
CA ALA A 42 -2.85 -15.05 17.10
C ALA A 42 -4.17 -14.27 17.28
N TYR A 43 -4.92 -14.04 16.20
CA TYR A 43 -6.22 -13.39 16.25
C TYR A 43 -7.25 -14.22 17.01
N ALA A 44 -7.28 -15.54 16.85
CA ALA A 44 -8.16 -16.42 17.62
C ALA A 44 -7.90 -16.29 19.13
N ASN A 45 -6.62 -16.26 19.54
CA ASN A 45 -6.26 -16.05 20.94
C ASN A 45 -6.74 -14.70 21.46
N ILE A 46 -6.52 -13.62 20.70
CA ILE A 46 -6.97 -12.26 21.07
C ILE A 46 -8.49 -12.23 21.26
N VAL A 47 -9.23 -12.78 20.29
CA VAL A 47 -10.69 -12.87 20.36
C VAL A 47 -11.13 -13.63 21.62
N ASP A 48 -10.51 -14.77 21.92
CA ASP A 48 -10.83 -15.55 23.11
C ASP A 48 -10.55 -14.79 24.41
N TYR A 49 -9.45 -14.03 24.48
CA TYR A 49 -9.15 -13.18 25.63
C TYR A 49 -10.18 -12.05 25.80
N VAL A 50 -10.60 -11.40 24.71
CA VAL A 50 -11.62 -10.34 24.74
C VAL A 50 -12.97 -10.90 25.17
N GLN A 51 -13.37 -12.07 24.69
CA GLN A 51 -14.61 -12.73 25.12
C GLN A 51 -14.57 -13.05 26.62
N LYS A 52 -13.44 -13.59 27.12
CA LYS A 52 -13.24 -13.86 28.55
C LYS A 52 -13.28 -12.60 29.41
N ALA A 53 -12.64 -11.52 28.96
CA ALA A 53 -12.56 -10.27 29.71
C ALA A 53 -13.90 -9.52 29.75
N THR A 54 -14.70 -9.59 28.68
CA THR A 54 -15.97 -8.86 28.57
C THR A 54 -17.19 -9.67 28.97
N GLY A 55 -17.06 -11.01 29.04
CA GLY A 55 -18.18 -11.94 29.24
C GLY A 55 -19.16 -12.00 28.06
N LYS A 56 -18.86 -11.35 26.93
CA LYS A 56 -19.72 -11.34 25.74
C LYS A 56 -19.28 -12.40 24.73
N THR A 57 -20.25 -13.01 24.08
CA THR A 57 -20.00 -13.93 22.96
C THR A 57 -20.08 -13.20 21.63
N ILE A 58 -19.32 -13.67 20.65
CA ILE A 58 -19.44 -13.27 19.25
C ILE A 58 -20.05 -14.42 18.45
N GLY A 59 -20.71 -14.11 17.34
CA GLY A 59 -21.21 -15.14 16.43
C GLY A 59 -20.09 -15.82 15.65
N ASP A 60 -20.39 -17.00 15.10
CA ASP A 60 -19.42 -17.81 14.36
C ASP A 60 -18.90 -17.10 13.10
N ARG A 61 -19.75 -16.32 12.44
CA ARG A 61 -19.39 -15.55 11.23
C ARG A 61 -18.42 -14.42 11.56
N GLU A 62 -18.67 -13.69 12.65
CA GLU A 62 -17.76 -12.65 13.12
C GLU A 62 -16.43 -13.23 13.56
N ARG A 63 -16.46 -14.39 14.23
CA ARG A 63 -15.24 -15.10 14.66
C ARG A 63 -14.41 -15.53 13.46
N GLU A 64 -15.01 -16.18 12.47
CA GLU A 64 -14.32 -16.59 11.25
C GLU A 64 -13.70 -15.39 10.53
N TYR A 65 -14.45 -14.29 10.41
CA TYR A 65 -13.97 -13.08 9.76
C TYR A 65 -12.80 -12.42 10.50
N LEU A 66 -12.86 -12.31 11.83
CA LEU A 66 -11.82 -11.66 12.64
C LEU A 66 -10.55 -12.49 12.78
N THR A 67 -10.68 -13.82 12.70
CA THR A 67 -9.57 -14.75 12.89
C THR A 67 -8.95 -15.25 11.60
N ARG A 68 -9.47 -14.88 10.42
CA ARG A 68 -8.86 -15.30 9.15
C ARG A 68 -7.52 -14.57 8.94
N GLY A 69 -6.46 -15.33 8.64
CA GLY A 69 -5.22 -14.74 8.13
C GLY A 69 -5.40 -14.21 6.70
N ALA A 70 -4.59 -13.23 6.30
CA ALA A 70 -4.70 -12.58 4.99
C ALA A 70 -4.47 -13.57 3.83
N ASP A 71 -5.26 -13.43 2.77
CA ASP A 71 -5.00 -14.09 1.49
C ASP A 71 -4.12 -13.21 0.59
N GLU A 72 -3.53 -13.81 -0.45
CA GLU A 72 -2.69 -13.09 -1.42
C GLU A 72 -3.40 -11.86 -2.01
N ILE A 73 -4.71 -11.96 -2.27
CA ILE A 73 -5.50 -10.83 -2.77
C ILE A 73 -5.63 -9.70 -1.73
N ASP A 74 -5.73 -10.04 -0.45
CA ASP A 74 -5.82 -9.06 0.64
C ASP A 74 -4.47 -8.31 0.76
N LEU A 75 -3.35 -9.04 0.63
CA LEU A 75 -2.01 -8.48 0.64
C LEU A 75 -1.73 -7.59 -0.57
N VAL A 76 -2.10 -8.03 -1.78
CA VAL A 76 -1.95 -7.23 -3.00
C VAL A 76 -2.78 -5.95 -2.93
N ARG A 77 -4.04 -6.03 -2.45
CA ARG A 77 -4.90 -4.85 -2.28
C ARG A 77 -4.33 -3.87 -1.27
N SER A 78 -3.88 -4.37 -0.11
CA SER A 78 -3.26 -3.56 0.93
C SER A 78 -1.99 -2.86 0.42
N GLY A 79 -1.10 -3.59 -0.24
CA GLY A 79 0.12 -3.00 -0.81
C GLY A 79 -0.16 -1.99 -1.93
N LEU A 80 -1.18 -2.23 -2.76
CA LEU A 80 -1.62 -1.28 -3.78
C LEU A 80 -2.21 -0.02 -3.15
N GLU A 81 -3.08 -0.16 -2.15
CA GLU A 81 -3.68 0.95 -1.43
C GLU A 81 -2.60 1.83 -0.79
N GLU A 82 -1.67 1.24 -0.04
CA GLU A 82 -0.53 1.94 0.56
C GLU A 82 0.26 2.73 -0.49
N THR A 83 0.61 2.08 -1.61
CA THR A 83 1.38 2.72 -2.68
C THR A 83 0.64 3.92 -3.28
N MET A 84 -0.66 3.77 -3.55
CA MET A 84 -1.49 4.81 -4.16
C MET A 84 -1.75 5.97 -3.20
N VAL A 85 -2.02 5.69 -1.92
CA VAL A 85 -2.25 6.71 -0.90
C VAL A 85 -0.99 7.53 -0.68
N THR A 86 0.14 6.88 -0.45
CA THR A 86 1.42 7.57 -0.19
C THR A 86 1.85 8.40 -1.40
N SER A 87 1.74 7.86 -2.62
CA SER A 87 2.05 8.61 -3.84
C SER A 87 1.13 9.82 -4.04
N PHE A 88 -0.17 9.69 -3.73
CA PHE A 88 -1.08 10.82 -3.82
C PHE A 88 -0.76 11.91 -2.80
N GLN A 89 -0.43 11.52 -1.57
CA GLN A 89 -0.06 12.46 -0.51
C GLN A 89 1.18 13.27 -0.91
N GLU A 90 2.21 12.63 -1.47
CA GLU A 90 3.38 13.34 -2.00
C GLU A 90 2.99 14.37 -3.08
N ILE A 91 2.20 13.95 -4.08
CA ILE A 91 1.73 14.84 -5.16
C ILE A 91 0.93 16.01 -4.58
N TRP A 92 0.04 15.73 -3.62
CA TRP A 92 -0.82 16.72 -2.99
C TRP A 92 -0.01 17.74 -2.18
N GLU A 93 0.96 17.28 -1.40
CA GLU A 93 1.84 18.15 -0.63
C GLU A 93 2.71 19.02 -1.55
N THR A 94 3.27 18.46 -2.62
CA THR A 94 4.02 19.23 -3.62
C THR A 94 3.13 20.30 -4.27
N PHE A 95 1.89 19.97 -4.61
CA PHE A 95 0.93 20.92 -5.16
C PHE A 95 0.55 22.03 -4.17
N LYS A 96 0.43 21.71 -2.88
CA LYS A 96 0.09 22.67 -1.82
C LYS A 96 1.23 23.61 -1.46
N THR A 97 2.46 23.13 -1.51
CA THR A 97 3.64 23.83 -0.98
C THR A 97 4.35 24.69 -2.03
N LYS A 98 4.39 24.25 -3.30
CA LYS A 98 5.10 24.97 -4.36
C LYS A 98 4.18 25.96 -5.06
N LYS A 99 4.56 27.25 -5.02
CA LYS A 99 3.74 28.37 -5.52
C LYS A 99 3.66 28.45 -7.05
N ASP A 100 4.63 27.86 -7.76
CA ASP A 100 4.73 27.91 -9.24
C ASP A 100 4.23 26.61 -9.91
N ILE A 101 3.23 25.94 -9.33
CA ILE A 101 2.66 24.71 -9.88
C ILE A 101 1.18 24.90 -10.22
N ASP A 102 0.88 24.79 -11.52
CA ASP A 102 -0.45 25.07 -12.07
C ASP A 102 -1.47 23.92 -11.86
N GLY A 103 -1.05 22.76 -11.35
CA GLY A 103 -1.96 21.65 -11.08
C GLY A 103 -1.27 20.34 -10.65
N LEU A 104 -2.08 19.35 -10.30
CA LEU A 104 -1.61 18.04 -9.83
C LEU A 104 -0.72 17.32 -10.85
N ARG A 105 -0.92 17.54 -12.15
CA ARG A 105 -0.07 16.94 -13.20
C ARG A 105 1.37 17.44 -13.11
N SER A 106 1.55 18.75 -12.97
CA SER A 106 2.88 19.36 -12.80
C SER A 106 3.50 18.96 -11.46
N ALA A 107 2.70 18.89 -10.39
CA ALA A 107 3.17 18.36 -9.10
C ALA A 107 3.68 16.92 -9.21
N ALA A 108 2.97 16.05 -9.92
CA ALA A 108 3.39 14.66 -10.13
C ALA A 108 4.71 14.55 -10.90
N PHE A 109 4.93 15.40 -11.91
CA PHE A 109 6.24 15.48 -12.58
C PHE A 109 7.35 15.95 -11.66
N VAL A 110 7.09 16.94 -10.80
CA VAL A 110 8.08 17.43 -9.83
C VAL A 110 8.49 16.32 -8.87
N VAL A 111 7.53 15.59 -8.30
CA VAL A 111 7.80 14.43 -7.43
C VAL A 111 8.63 13.37 -8.16
N ALA A 112 8.29 13.06 -9.42
CA ALA A 112 9.04 12.08 -10.22
C ALA A 112 10.48 12.51 -10.48
N LEU A 113 10.70 13.79 -10.83
CA LEU A 113 12.03 14.35 -11.07
C LEU A 113 12.87 14.38 -9.80
N GLU A 114 12.29 14.75 -8.66
CA GLU A 114 13.00 14.75 -7.37
C GLU A 114 13.46 13.34 -6.99
N LYS A 115 12.62 12.32 -7.20
CA LYS A 115 12.99 10.91 -6.97
C LYS A 115 14.16 10.48 -7.87
N ILE A 116 14.07 10.74 -9.17
CA ILE A 116 15.15 10.40 -10.13
C ILE A 116 16.44 11.15 -9.78
N GLN A 117 16.35 12.44 -9.48
CA GLN A 117 17.51 13.25 -9.10
C GLN A 117 18.22 12.69 -7.86
N ASN A 118 17.46 12.28 -6.84
CA ASN A 118 18.02 11.69 -5.63
C ASN A 118 18.78 10.39 -5.94
N ASP A 119 18.24 9.54 -6.83
CA ASP A 119 18.91 8.32 -7.26
C ASP A 119 20.22 8.61 -8.01
N TYR A 120 20.21 9.59 -8.92
CA TYR A 120 21.43 10.01 -9.64
C TYR A 120 22.51 10.54 -8.69
N ASN A 121 22.12 11.38 -7.71
CA ASN A 121 23.03 11.89 -6.68
C ASN A 121 23.64 10.76 -5.84
N ASN A 122 22.82 9.79 -5.43
CA ASN A 122 23.26 8.64 -4.64
C ASN A 122 24.23 7.73 -5.41
N LEU A 123 24.09 7.65 -6.73
CA LEU A 123 25.00 6.92 -7.61
C LEU A 123 26.30 7.69 -7.93
N GLY A 124 26.45 8.92 -7.43
CA GLY A 124 27.59 9.78 -7.74
C GLY A 124 27.62 10.27 -9.19
N ILE A 125 26.50 10.14 -9.92
CA ILE A 125 26.36 10.64 -11.28
C ILE A 125 25.93 12.10 -11.19
N PHE A 126 26.91 12.97 -11.01
CA PHE A 126 26.74 14.42 -11.14
C PHE A 126 27.11 14.85 -12.58
N PRO A 127 26.52 15.92 -13.13
CA PRO A 127 27.22 16.69 -14.15
C PRO A 127 28.52 17.29 -13.62
#